data_AF-A0A1G0NEJ3-F1
#
_entry.id   AF-A0A1G0NEJ3-F1
#
_cell.length_a   1.000
_cell.length_b   1.000
_cell.length_c   1.000
_cell.angle_alpha   90.00
_cell.angle_beta   90.00
_cell.angle_gamma   90.00
#
_symmetry.space_group_name_H-M   'P 1'
#
loop_
_entity.id
_entity.type
_entity.pdbx_description
1 polymer ?
#
loop_
_entity_poly.entity_id
_entity_poly.type
_entity_poly.pdbx_seq_one_letter_code
_entity_poly.pdbx_strand_id
1 'polypeptide(L)'
;MVSVRCMAVSLLVAIALAGSLPASAADTSADANLAQWQLRRLNAPSVLERLHEREGNVYIYDGLTDREVNQALNTHFDRIEYMMFVGTRKTGSTDSTDSANSSVQKNGAVQDTVPGNAETESPGCL
;
A
#
# COMPACT_ATOMS: atom_id res chain seq x y z
N MET A 1 -12.29 -72.58 5.41
CA MET A 1 -11.92 -71.25 5.95
C MET A 1 -12.41 -70.22 4.94
N VAL A 2 -13.60 -69.66 5.15
CA VAL A 2 -14.23 -68.69 4.25
C VAL A 2 -14.02 -67.29 4.84
N SER A 3 -13.54 -66.40 3.97
CA SER A 3 -12.97 -65.07 4.21
C SER A 3 -13.71 -64.17 5.21
N VAL A 4 -13.12 -63.99 6.40
CA VAL A 4 -13.23 -62.78 7.24
C VAL A 4 -12.43 -61.64 6.59
N ARG A 5 -12.78 -61.31 5.34
CA ARG A 5 -12.18 -60.20 4.57
C ARG A 5 -13.23 -59.39 3.80
N CYS A 6 -14.50 -59.81 3.82
CA CYS A 6 -15.61 -59.07 3.22
C CYS A 6 -16.33 -58.12 4.20
N MET A 7 -15.99 -58.15 5.49
CA MET A 7 -16.55 -57.26 6.52
C MET A 7 -15.74 -55.96 6.72
N ALA A 8 -14.94 -55.55 5.73
CA ALA A 8 -14.19 -54.29 5.75
C ALA A 8 -14.60 -53.31 4.63
N VAL A 9 -15.61 -53.66 3.84
CA VAL A 9 -16.03 -52.86 2.67
C VAL A 9 -17.27 -52.00 2.96
N SER A 10 -17.93 -52.18 4.11
CA SER A 10 -19.26 -51.61 4.37
C SER A 10 -19.35 -50.71 5.62
N LEU A 11 -18.27 -50.03 6.00
CA LEU A 11 -18.35 -48.87 6.91
C LEU A 11 -18.00 -47.61 6.10
N LEU A 12 -18.95 -47.15 5.27
CA LEU A 12 -19.66 -45.89 5.54
C LEU A 12 -18.67 -44.72 5.64
N VAL A 13 -18.25 -44.08 4.54
CA VAL A 13 -19.11 -43.25 3.68
C VAL A 13 -20.11 -42.45 4.55
N ALA A 14 -19.61 -41.77 5.58
CA ALA A 14 -20.40 -40.91 6.46
C ALA A 14 -19.59 -39.72 7.02
N ILE A 15 -18.51 -39.30 6.34
CA ILE A 15 -17.77 -38.06 6.67
C ILE A 15 -17.72 -37.14 5.45
N ALA A 16 -18.77 -37.18 4.63
CA ALA A 16 -18.96 -36.27 3.52
C ALA A 16 -20.12 -35.32 3.85
N LEU A 17 -20.05 -34.57 4.95
CA LEU A 17 -20.90 -33.40 5.14
C LEU A 17 -20.40 -32.50 6.28
N ALA A 18 -20.35 -31.20 5.98
CA ALA A 18 -20.10 -30.06 6.88
C ALA A 18 -18.64 -29.75 7.24
N GLY A 19 -17.94 -29.17 6.26
CA GLY A 19 -16.77 -28.34 6.49
C GLY A 19 -16.69 -27.24 5.44
N SER A 20 -17.70 -26.38 5.31
CA SER A 20 -17.52 -25.11 4.60
C SER A 20 -16.62 -24.24 5.46
N LEU A 21 -15.30 -24.39 5.29
CA LEU A 21 -14.36 -23.43 5.83
C LEU A 21 -14.67 -22.08 5.17
N PRO A 22 -14.93 -21.01 5.95
CA PRO A 22 -14.91 -19.68 5.36
C PRO A 22 -13.51 -19.45 4.80
N ALA A 23 -13.41 -19.27 3.48
CA ALA A 23 -12.21 -18.74 2.84
C ALA A 23 -12.07 -17.28 3.30
N SER A 24 -11.46 -17.06 4.46
CA SER A 24 -11.29 -15.74 5.04
C SER A 24 -9.84 -15.52 5.48
N ALA A 25 -9.28 -14.41 5.01
CA ALA A 25 -8.17 -13.66 5.60
C ALA A 25 -6.74 -14.22 5.52
N ALA A 26 -6.27 -14.68 4.35
CA ALA A 26 -4.83 -14.83 4.11
C ALA A 26 -4.14 -13.49 3.78
N ASP A 27 -4.86 -12.50 3.24
CA ASP A 27 -4.28 -11.23 2.77
C ASP A 27 -3.74 -10.35 3.89
N THR A 28 -4.42 -10.28 5.04
CA THR A 28 -4.00 -9.45 6.18
C THR A 28 -2.65 -9.88 6.75
N SER A 29 -2.34 -11.18 6.69
CA SER A 29 -1.06 -11.69 7.18
C SER A 29 0.08 -11.28 6.25
N ALA A 30 -0.10 -11.35 4.93
CA ALA A 30 0.93 -10.97 3.97
C ALA A 30 1.26 -9.47 4.07
N ASP A 31 0.24 -8.62 4.16
CA ASP A 31 0.39 -7.17 4.30
C ASP A 31 1.12 -6.80 5.61
N ALA A 32 0.73 -7.43 6.73
CA ALA A 32 1.40 -7.22 8.01
C ALA A 32 2.88 -7.65 7.99
N ASN A 33 3.20 -8.79 7.35
CA ASN A 33 4.58 -9.25 7.20
C ASN A 33 5.42 -8.30 6.33
N LEU A 34 4.83 -7.77 5.25
CA LEU A 34 5.49 -6.78 4.40
C LEU A 34 5.79 -5.51 5.17
N ALA A 35 4.80 -4.96 5.88
CA ALA A 35 4.96 -3.76 6.69
C ALA A 35 6.06 -3.95 7.77
N GLN A 36 6.06 -5.09 8.46
CA GLN A 36 7.09 -5.42 9.44
C GLN A 36 8.49 -5.50 8.83
N TRP A 37 8.61 -6.13 7.66
CA TRP A 37 9.89 -6.25 6.96
C TRP A 37 10.41 -4.88 6.50
N GLN A 38 9.52 -4.01 6.00
CA GLN A 38 9.84 -2.63 5.63
C GLN A 38 10.36 -1.85 6.85
N LEU A 39 9.62 -1.88 7.97
CA LEU A 39 10.02 -1.23 9.22
C LEU A 39 11.38 -1.73 9.74
N ARG A 40 11.62 -3.05 9.68
CA ARG A 40 12.92 -3.61 10.07
C ARG A 40 14.05 -3.04 9.23
N ARG A 41 13.89 -3.00 7.90
CA ARG A 41 14.93 -2.45 7.01
C ARG A 41 15.15 -0.97 7.21
N LEU A 42 14.08 -0.20 7.41
CA LEU A 42 14.15 1.24 7.65
C LEU A 42 15.06 1.52 8.86
N ASN A 43 14.75 0.87 9.98
CA ASN A 43 15.39 1.10 11.28
C ASN A 43 16.76 0.40 11.43
N ALA A 44 16.91 -0.82 10.89
CA ALA A 44 18.09 -1.66 11.05
C ALA A 44 18.38 -2.46 9.77
N PRO A 45 18.87 -1.79 8.71
CA PRO A 45 19.24 -2.47 7.47
C PRO A 45 20.40 -3.42 7.70
N SER A 46 20.44 -4.52 6.95
CA SER A 46 21.62 -5.37 6.86
C SER A 46 22.75 -4.67 6.08
N VAL A 47 23.96 -5.20 6.21
CA VAL A 47 25.14 -4.71 5.47
C VAL A 47 24.91 -4.81 3.95
N LEU A 48 24.29 -5.89 3.48
CA LEU A 48 23.98 -6.08 2.06
C LEU A 48 22.98 -5.05 1.54
N GLU A 49 21.93 -4.77 2.30
CA GLU A 49 20.94 -3.74 1.92
C GLU A 49 21.59 -2.35 1.87
N ARG A 50 22.51 -2.04 2.78
CA ARG A 50 23.31 -0.80 2.75
C ARG A 50 24.24 -0.72 1.54
N LEU A 51 24.79 -1.83 1.09
CA LEU A 51 25.60 -1.86 -0.13
C LEU A 51 24.72 -1.60 -1.36
N HIS A 52 23.56 -2.25 -1.45
CA HIS A 52 22.61 -2.01 -2.54
C HIS A 52 22.12 -0.55 -2.55
N GLU A 53 21.82 0.06 -1.40
CA GLU A 53 21.52 1.50 -1.31
C GLU A 53 22.64 2.34 -1.96
N ARG A 54 23.90 2.08 -1.57
CA ARG A 54 25.08 2.81 -2.10
C ARG A 54 25.40 2.55 -3.57
N GLU A 55 24.87 1.47 -4.14
CA GLU A 55 24.90 1.20 -5.58
C GLU A 55 23.85 2.03 -6.34
N GLY A 56 23.04 2.82 -5.65
CA GLY A 56 22.02 3.70 -6.22
C GLY A 56 20.63 3.08 -6.24
N ASN A 57 20.39 1.97 -5.53
CA ASN A 57 19.07 1.37 -5.45
C ASN A 57 18.20 2.12 -4.43
N VAL A 58 16.95 2.39 -4.82
CA VAL A 58 15.95 3.04 -3.95
C VAL A 58 15.00 2.00 -3.38
N TYR A 59 14.76 2.06 -2.07
CA TYR A 59 13.73 1.26 -1.40
C TYR A 59 12.45 2.05 -1.20
N ILE A 60 11.32 1.42 -1.54
CA ILE A 60 9.99 1.99 -1.38
C ILE A 60 9.40 1.50 -0.06
N TYR A 61 8.95 2.45 0.74
CA TYR A 61 8.24 2.23 2.00
C TYR A 61 6.82 2.75 1.82
N ASP A 62 5.83 1.89 2.04
CA ASP A 62 4.42 2.19 1.83
C ASP A 62 3.65 2.24 3.16
N GLY A 63 2.63 3.09 3.23
CA GLY A 63 1.68 3.13 4.34
C GLY A 63 2.22 3.67 5.66
N LEU A 64 3.44 4.21 5.70
CA LEU A 64 3.99 4.85 6.91
C LEU A 64 3.19 6.09 7.29
N THR A 65 3.09 6.36 8.58
CA THR A 65 2.50 7.59 9.08
C THR A 65 3.43 8.78 8.88
N ASP A 66 2.89 10.00 8.83
CA ASP A 66 3.67 11.23 8.75
C ASP A 66 4.68 11.35 9.91
N ARG A 67 4.35 10.85 11.11
CA ARG A 67 5.28 10.80 12.25
C ARG A 67 6.46 9.87 11.99
N GLU A 68 6.21 8.69 11.44
CA GLU A 68 7.26 7.71 11.11
C GLU A 68 8.15 8.23 9.98
N VAL A 69 7.58 8.88 8.96
CA VAL A 69 8.36 9.52 7.90
C VAL A 69 9.23 10.64 8.45
N ASN A 70 8.68 11.52 9.31
CA ASN A 70 9.47 12.57 9.96
C ASN A 70 10.60 12.00 10.84
N GLN A 71 10.33 10.90 11.55
CA GLN A 71 11.36 10.22 12.33
C GLN A 71 12.46 9.66 11.43
N ALA A 72 12.11 9.05 10.29
CA ALA A 72 13.07 8.52 9.32
C ALA A 72 13.94 9.63 8.72
N LEU A 73 13.33 10.76 8.35
CA LEU A 73 14.03 11.94 7.83
C LEU A 73 15.11 12.45 8.80
N ASN A 74 14.79 12.47 10.10
CA ASN A 74 15.72 12.94 11.12
C ASN A 74 16.79 11.91 11.50
N THR A 75 16.42 10.62 11.55
CA THR A 75 17.30 9.56 12.06
C THR A 75 18.23 9.00 10.99
N HIS A 76 17.78 9.00 9.74
CA HIS A 76 18.46 8.35 8.62
C HIS A 76 18.82 9.35 7.52
N PHE A 77 19.24 10.55 7.91
CA PHE A 77 19.57 11.64 6.98
C PHE A 77 20.57 11.20 5.89
N ASP A 78 21.64 10.51 6.27
CA ASP A 78 22.69 10.03 5.35
C ASP A 78 22.24 8.92 4.38
N ARG A 79 20.97 8.49 4.46
CA ARG A 79 20.40 7.41 3.63
C ARG A 79 19.15 7.82 2.89
N ILE A 80 18.63 9.01 3.17
CA ILE A 80 17.28 9.38 2.74
C ILE A 80 17.16 9.44 1.22
N GLU A 81 18.26 9.72 0.52
CA GLU A 81 18.36 9.73 -0.94
C GLU A 81 18.05 8.35 -1.57
N TYR A 82 18.17 7.27 -0.81
CA TYR A 82 17.89 5.89 -1.24
C TYR A 82 16.53 5.39 -0.76
N MET A 83 15.67 6.28 -0.25
CA MET A 83 14.36 5.94 0.29
C MET A 83 13.25 6.71 -0.45
N MET A 84 12.18 6.01 -0.78
CA MET A 84 10.95 6.61 -1.29
C MET A 84 9.79 6.25 -0.38
N PHE A 85 9.08 7.25 0.11
CA PHE A 85 7.89 7.07 0.95
C PHE A 85 6.64 7.29 0.10
N VAL A 86 5.77 6.29 0.06
CA VAL A 86 4.49 6.32 -0.65
C VAL A 86 3.35 6.00 0.32
N GLY A 87 2.12 6.34 -0.06
CA GLY A 87 0.94 6.05 0.77
C GLY A 87 0.97 6.66 2.18
N THR A 88 1.72 7.75 2.39
CA THR A 88 1.94 8.32 3.73
C THR A 88 0.63 8.77 4.38
N ARG A 89 0.35 8.25 5.58
CA ARG A 89 -0.90 8.49 6.33
C ARG A 89 -0.73 9.65 7.30
N LYS A 90 -1.65 10.62 7.28
CA LYS A 90 -1.62 11.74 8.22
C LYS A 90 -2.08 11.28 9.62
N THR A 91 -1.24 11.41 10.64
CA THR A 91 -1.66 11.22 12.03
C THR A 91 -2.60 12.36 12.45
N GLY A 92 -3.83 12.02 12.84
CA GLY A 92 -4.80 12.99 13.36
C GLY A 92 -6.02 13.26 12.47
N SER A 93 -6.14 12.62 11.30
CA SER A 93 -7.46 12.36 10.74
C SER A 93 -7.92 11.01 11.25
N THR A 94 -8.76 11.01 12.29
CA THR A 94 -9.62 9.87 12.62
C THR A 94 -10.48 9.62 11.39
N ASP A 95 -9.96 8.82 10.47
CA ASP A 95 -10.69 8.38 9.29
C ASP A 95 -11.61 7.23 9.70
N SER A 96 -12.60 7.56 10.53
CA SER A 96 -13.85 6.83 10.49
C SER A 96 -14.55 7.29 9.23
N THR A 97 -14.33 6.59 8.12
CA THR A 97 -15.36 6.23 7.13
C THR A 97 -14.69 5.61 5.91
N ASP A 98 -15.00 4.33 5.73
CA ASP A 98 -14.87 3.59 4.49
C ASP A 98 -15.27 4.43 3.27
N SER A 99 -14.48 4.30 2.21
CA SER A 99 -14.90 4.38 0.79
C SER A 99 -16.41 4.65 0.56
N ALA A 100 -16.84 5.90 0.61
CA ALA A 100 -18.11 6.31 0.02
C ALA A 100 -18.16 7.82 -0.22
N ASN A 101 -18.38 8.15 -1.49
CA ASN A 101 -18.84 9.44 -2.02
C ASN A 101 -17.76 10.40 -2.58
N SER A 102 -17.36 10.08 -3.81
CA SER A 102 -17.17 11.10 -4.84
C SER A 102 -18.50 11.82 -5.09
N SER A 103 -18.72 12.96 -4.43
CA SER A 103 -19.70 13.95 -4.86
C SER A 103 -19.03 15.32 -4.95
N VAL A 104 -18.65 15.67 -6.17
CA VAL A 104 -18.94 16.95 -6.81
C VAL A 104 -19.37 18.05 -5.84
N GLN A 105 -18.47 19.00 -5.57
CA GLN A 105 -18.87 20.37 -5.24
C GLN A 105 -18.54 21.27 -6.43
N LYS A 106 -19.58 21.55 -7.23
CA LYS A 106 -19.59 22.52 -8.32
C LYS A 106 -20.46 23.68 -7.88
N ASN A 107 -19.90 24.67 -7.18
CA ASN A 107 -20.67 25.87 -6.84
C ASN A 107 -19.74 27.08 -6.71
N GLY A 108 -19.99 28.13 -7.50
CA GLY A 108 -19.67 29.51 -7.10
C GLY A 108 -18.90 30.34 -8.11
N ALA A 109 -19.64 31.03 -8.98
CA ALA A 109 -19.13 32.03 -9.91
C ALA A 109 -18.53 33.25 -9.20
N VAL A 110 -17.43 33.78 -9.74
CA VAL A 110 -17.16 35.23 -9.76
C VAL A 110 -16.83 35.60 -11.21
N GLN A 111 -17.75 36.35 -11.81
CA GLN A 111 -17.50 37.13 -13.01
C GLN A 111 -16.55 38.26 -12.61
N ASP A 112 -15.43 38.39 -13.30
CA ASP A 112 -14.88 39.71 -13.55
C ASP A 112 -14.59 39.83 -15.04
N THR A 113 -15.25 40.82 -15.63
CA THR A 113 -15.23 41.11 -17.07
C THR A 113 -14.35 42.34 -17.21
N VAL A 114 -13.19 42.21 -17.84
CA VAL A 114 -12.44 43.37 -18.34
C VAL A 114 -12.28 43.22 -19.85
N PRO A 115 -12.74 44.21 -20.64
CA PRO A 115 -12.81 44.13 -22.10
C PRO A 115 -11.43 44.30 -22.74
N GLY A 116 -11.28 43.71 -23.93
CA GLY A 116 -10.00 43.52 -24.57
C GLY A 116 -9.29 44.76 -25.10
N ASN A 117 -8.00 44.57 -25.30
CA ASN A 117 -7.17 45.30 -26.25
C ASN A 117 -6.44 44.28 -27.14
N ALA A 118 -6.74 44.35 -28.43
CA ALA A 118 -6.08 43.57 -29.46
C ALA A 118 -4.72 44.19 -29.78
N GLU A 119 -3.62 43.50 -29.47
CA GLU A 119 -2.27 43.85 -29.94
C GLU A 119 -1.48 42.54 -30.16
N THR A 120 -1.54 42.00 -31.37
CA THR A 120 -0.47 42.01 -32.38
C THR A 120 0.43 40.77 -32.31
N GLU A 121 0.02 39.78 -33.10
CA GLU A 121 0.86 38.78 -33.75
C GLU A 121 2.31 39.25 -34.02
N SER A 122 3.28 38.57 -33.43
CA SER A 122 4.72 38.77 -33.69
C SER A 122 5.15 37.87 -34.86
N PRO A 123 5.59 38.43 -36.01
CA PRO A 123 6.15 37.64 -37.10
C PRO A 123 7.65 37.42 -36.88
N GLY A 124 8.07 36.15 -36.97
CA GLY A 124 9.45 35.82 -37.35
C GLY A 124 10.24 35.00 -36.34
N CYS A 125 10.37 33.71 -36.64
CA CYS A 125 11.64 33.03 -36.48
C CYS A 125 12.15 32.74 -37.89
N LEU A 126 13.18 33.47 -38.32
CA LEU A 126 14.08 33.09 -39.41
C LEU A 126 15.00 31.97 -38.92
#